data_AF-A0A1M4MYI9-F1
#
_entry.id   AF-A0A1M4MYI9-F1
#
_cell.length_a   1.000
_cell.length_b   1.000
_cell.length_c   1.000
_cell.angle_alpha   90.00
_cell.angle_beta   90.00
_cell.angle_gamma   90.00
#
_symmetry.space_group_name_H-M   'P 1'
#
loop_
_entity.id
_entity.type
_entity.pdbx_description
1 polymer ?
#
loop_
_entity_poly.entity_id
_entity_poly.type
_entity_poly.pdbx_seq_one_letter_code
_entity_poly.pdbx_strand_id
1 'polypeptide(L)' 'MDIYEKKAELLARINAAGEERHEMLPELQSLVSELESHGNTISANLKYMLAELEDEAREADMDNFPV' A
#
# COMPACT_ATOMS: atom_id res chain seq x y z
N MET A 1 -4.90 17.83 6.95
CA MET A 1 -5.18 16.44 7.31
C MET A 1 -3.93 15.90 7.97
N ASP A 2 -4.07 15.25 9.11
CA ASP A 2 -2.94 14.67 9.84
C ASP A 2 -2.43 13.40 9.13
N ILE A 3 -1.12 13.15 9.12
CA ILE A 3 -0.54 12.01 8.40
C ILE A 3 -0.98 10.66 8.99
N TYR A 4 -1.32 10.63 10.29
CA TYR A 4 -1.88 9.44 10.93
C TYR A 4 -3.35 9.23 10.55
N GLU A 5 -4.12 10.30 10.34
CA GLU A 5 -5.50 10.21 9.84
C GLU A 5 -5.54 9.69 8.41
N LYS A 6 -4.67 10.23 7.55
CA LYS A 6 -4.48 9.79 6.16
C LYS A 6 -4.04 8.32 6.08
N LYS A 7 -3.15 7.91 6.99
CA LYS A 7 -2.76 6.50 7.16
C LYS A 7 -3.94 5.62 7.56
N ALA A 8 -4.72 6.00 8.56
CA ALA A 8 -5.85 5.21 9.03
C ALA A 8 -6.91 5.04 7.94
N GLU A 9 -7.21 6.11 7.19
CA GLU A 9 -8.14 6.09 6.06
C GLU A 9 -7.65 5.17 4.94
N LEU A 10 -6.36 5.26 4.56
CA LEU A 10 -5.80 4.41 3.52
C LEU A 10 -5.84 2.92 3.92
N LEU A 11 -5.50 2.61 5.18
CA LEU A 11 -5.60 1.24 5.69
C LEU A 11 -7.05 0.72 5.67
N ALA A 12 -8.02 1.57 6.00
CA ALA A 12 -9.44 1.21 5.92
C ALA A 12 -9.87 0.95 4.47
N ARG A 13 -9.41 1.78 3.52
CA ARG A 13 -9.67 1.59 2.08
C ARG A 13 -9.05 0.30 1.55
N ILE A 14 -7.81 -0.01 1.92
CA ILE A 14 -7.12 -1.26 1.55
C ILE A 14 -7.90 -2.48 2.07
N ASN A 15 -8.34 -2.45 3.32
CA ASN A 15 -9.16 -3.53 3.88
C ASN A 15 -10.53 -3.64 3.22
N ALA A 16 -11.12 -2.53 2.78
CA ALA A 16 -12.41 -2.52 2.08
C ALA A 16 -12.30 -2.97 0.61
N ALA A 17 -11.13 -2.80 -0.02
CA ALA A 17 -10.91 -3.15 -1.42
C ALA A 17 -10.86 -4.66 -1.69
N GLY A 18 -10.63 -5.50 -0.67
CA GLY A 18 -10.66 -6.95 -0.82
C GLY A 18 -9.60 -7.46 -1.81
N GLU A 19 -10.06 -8.07 -2.92
CA GLU A 19 -9.22 -8.65 -3.97
C GLU A 19 -8.48 -7.58 -4.81
N GLU A 20 -9.03 -6.37 -4.89
CA GLU A 20 -8.46 -5.25 -5.66
C GLU A 20 -7.55 -4.36 -4.80
N ARG A 21 -7.18 -4.81 -3.59
CA ARG A 21 -6.34 -4.02 -2.67
C ARG A 21 -5.01 -3.60 -3.28
N HIS A 22 -4.46 -4.41 -4.18
CA HIS A 22 -3.22 -4.15 -4.93
C HIS A 22 -3.28 -2.85 -5.76
N GLU A 23 -4.46 -2.40 -6.19
CA GLU A 23 -4.63 -1.12 -6.88
C GLU A 23 -4.29 0.09 -5.98
N MET A 24 -4.32 -0.08 -4.66
CA MET A 24 -3.99 0.96 -3.68
C MET A 24 -2.49 1.03 -3.37
N LEU A 25 -1.67 0.15 -3.97
CA LEU A 25 -0.21 0.15 -3.85
C LEU A 25 0.45 1.54 -4.07
N PRO A 26 0.14 2.29 -5.15
CA PRO A 26 0.75 3.61 -5.36
C PRO A 26 0.42 4.63 -4.25
N GLU A 27 -0.81 4.60 -3.72
CA GLU A 27 -1.19 5.45 -2.58
C GLU A 27 -0.42 5.06 -1.31
N LEU A 28 -0.20 3.75 -1.08
CA LEU A 28 0.56 3.25 0.05
C LEU A 28 2.05 3.60 -0.05
N GLN A 29 2.66 3.45 -1.22
CA GLN A 29 4.05 3.86 -1.48
C GLN A 29 4.26 5.35 -1.24
N SER A 30 3.29 6.18 -1.68
CA SER A 30 3.31 7.61 -1.44
C SER A 30 3.23 7.93 0.05
N LEU A 31 2.34 7.28 0.80
CA LEU A 31 2.21 7.45 2.25
C LEU A 31 3.49 7.03 2.99
N VAL A 32 4.11 5.91 2.62
CA VAL A 32 5.38 5.45 3.20
C VAL A 32 6.47 6.49 2.98
N SER A 33 6.61 6.98 1.74
CA SER A 33 7.60 7.99 1.38
C SER A 33 7.38 9.32 2.13
N GLU A 34 6.12 9.72 2.31
CA GLU A 34 5.73 10.90 3.08
C GLU A 34 6.12 10.70 4.57
N LEU A 35 5.76 9.57 5.17
CA LEU A 35 6.12 9.24 6.55
C LEU A 35 7.64 9.26 6.78
N GLU A 36 8.42 8.64 5.89
CA GLU A 36 9.88 8.63 5.95
C GLU A 36 10.48 10.04 5.81
N SER A 37 9.95 10.85 4.89
CA SER A 37 10.41 12.24 4.67
C SER A 37 10.14 13.13 5.89
N HIS A 38 9.08 12.84 6.64
CA HIS A 38 8.76 13.50 7.90
C HIS A 38 9.55 12.93 9.10
N GLY A 39 10.46 11.95 8.89
CA GLY A 39 11.25 11.33 9.94
C GLY A 39 10.47 10.34 10.81
N ASN A 40 9.30 9.88 10.36
CA ASN A 40 8.51 8.90 11.09
C ASN A 40 9.05 7.49 10.87
N THR A 41 9.15 6.71 11.95
CA THR A 41 9.47 5.30 11.86
C THR A 41 8.32 4.53 11.21
N ILE A 42 8.58 3.91 10.06
CA ILE A 42 7.64 3.00 9.42
C ILE A 42 7.50 1.72 10.25
N SER A 43 6.29 1.48 10.76
CA SER A 43 5.95 0.26 11.50
C SER A 43 6.12 -0.99 10.62
N ALA A 44 6.60 -2.09 11.21
CA ALA A 44 6.79 -3.37 10.51
C ALA A 44 5.54 -3.85 9.76
N ASN A 45 4.35 -3.64 10.33
CA ASN A 45 3.08 -3.96 9.70
C ASN A 45 2.88 -3.25 8.35
N LEU A 46 3.27 -1.97 8.27
CA LEU A 46 3.12 -1.19 7.04
C LEU A 46 4.09 -1.68 5.95
N LYS A 47 5.31 -2.08 6.35
CA LYS A 47 6.30 -2.66 5.43
C LYS A 47 5.85 -4.02 4.90
N TYR A 48 5.29 -4.86 5.77
CA TYR A 48 4.76 -6.16 5.38
C TYR A 48 3.62 -6.01 4.38
N MET A 49 2.65 -5.15 4.70
CA MET A 49 1.52 -4.89 3.83
C MET A 49 1.94 -4.30 2.48
N LEU A 50 2.94 -3.40 2.46
CA LEU A 50 3.53 -2.90 1.22
C LEU A 50 4.10 -4.05 0.37
N ALA A 51 4.87 -4.95 0.98
CA ALA A 51 5.45 -6.08 0.27
C ALA A 51 4.40 -7.07 -0.26
N GLU A 52 3.32 -7.32 0.50
CA GLU A 52 2.20 -8.14 0.03
C GLU A 52 1.52 -7.52 -1.20
N LEU A 53 1.19 -6.22 -1.13
CA LEU A 53 0.57 -5.49 -2.23
C LEU A 53 1.46 -5.42 -3.48
N GLU A 54 2.78 -5.33 -3.31
CA GLU A 54 3.75 -5.39 -4.41
C GLU A 54 3.84 -6.77 -5.06
N ASP A 55 3.66 -7.84 -4.29
CA ASP A 55 3.62 -9.21 -4.81
C ASP A 55 2.32 -9.45 -5.59
N GLU A 56 1.17 -9.09 -5.00
CA GLU A 56 -0.14 -9.20 -5.65
C GLU A 56 -0.21 -8.39 -6.95
N ALA A 57 0.31 -7.16 -6.95
CA ALA A 57 0.35 -6.34 -8.16
C ALA A 57 1.22 -6.97 -9.25
N ARG A 58 2.32 -7.65 -8.88
CA ARG A 58 3.20 -8.35 -9.82
C ARG A 58 2.52 -9.60 -10.38
N GLU A 59 1.81 -10.36 -9.56
CA GLU A 59 1.03 -11.53 -10.01
C GLU A 59 -0.08 -11.10 -10.97
N ALA A 60 -0.82 -10.03 -10.65
CA ALA A 60 -1.87 -9.48 -11.50
C ALA A 60 -1.34 -8.99 -12.87
N ASP A 61 -0.12 -8.43 -12.91
CA ASP A 61 0.53 -8.00 -14.15
C ASP A 61 1.00 -9.21 -15.00
N MET A 62 1.51 -10.27 -14.35
CA MET A 62 1.93 -11.51 -15.03
C MET A 62 0.76 -12.30 -15.62
N ASP A 63 -0.40 -12.32 -14.96
CA ASP A 63 -1.62 -12.98 -15.47
C ASP A 63 -2.19 -12.26 -16.71
N ASN A 64 -1.82 -10.99 -16.90
CA ASN A 64 -2.27 -10.15 -18.02
C ASN A 64 -1.35 -10.21 -19.26
N PHE A 65 -0.25 -10.95 -19.21
CA PHE A 65 0.61 -11.17 -20.38
C PHE A 65 0.08 -12.34 -21.24
N PRO A 66 -0.38 -12.10 -22.48
CA PRO A 66 -0.65 -13.20 -23.39
C PRO A 66 0.69 -13.84 -23.76
N VAL A 67 0.87 -15.11 -23.38
CA VAL A 67 1.92 -15.99 -23.92
C VAL A 67 1.89 -16.07 -25.44
#